data_AF-A0A954P7B5-F1
#
_entry.id   AF-A0A954P7B5-F1
#
_cell.length_a   1.000
_cell.length_b   1.000
_cell.length_c   1.000
_cell.angle_alpha   90.00
_cell.angle_beta   90.00
_cell.angle_gamma   90.00
#
_symmetry.space_group_name_H-M   'P 1'
#
loop_
_entity.id
_entity.type
_entity.pdbx_description
1 polymer ?
#
loop_
_entity_poly.entity_id
_entity_poly.type
_entity_poly.pdbx_seq_one_letter_code
_entity_poly.pdbx_strand_id
1 'polypeptide(L)'
;MHCEKLRGDAIFVIHDFLSEDECREFIEMSERIGYDEAPITTSFGPQMRKDVRNNTRIMHDDSDLAMRLYERANPFLVPSWFYRK
;
A
#
# COMPACT_ATOMS: atom_id res chain seq x y z
N MET A 1 14.77 10.82 -2.02
CA MET A 1 14.24 9.84 -1.04
C MET A 1 14.88 10.01 0.33
N HIS A 2 14.07 10.35 1.34
CA HIS A 2 14.50 10.50 2.73
C HIS A 2 13.33 10.24 3.68
N CYS A 3 13.61 10.05 4.98
CA CYS A 3 12.60 9.76 5.99
C CYS A 3 12.42 10.93 6.95
N GLU A 4 11.18 11.41 7.10
CA GLU A 4 10.78 12.45 8.06
C GLU A 4 9.98 11.81 9.21
N LYS A 5 10.43 12.00 10.46
CA LYS A 5 9.79 11.42 11.65
C LYS A 5 8.71 12.37 12.18
N LEU A 6 7.45 11.90 12.23
CA LEU A 6 6.31 12.69 12.72
C LEU A 6 6.00 12.39 14.21
N ARG A 7 6.17 11.13 14.64
CA ARG A 7 5.99 10.72 16.04
C ARG A 7 6.98 9.62 16.43
N GLY A 8 8.19 10.05 16.79
CA GLY A 8 9.30 9.13 17.02
C GLY A 8 9.45 8.17 15.83
N ASP A 9 9.67 6.89 16.09
CA ASP A 9 9.69 5.87 15.04
C ASP A 9 8.30 5.28 14.71
N ALA A 10 7.24 5.65 15.43
CA ALA A 10 5.92 5.05 15.25
C ALA A 10 5.17 5.58 14.02
N ILE A 11 5.43 6.83 13.62
CA ILE A 11 4.81 7.49 12.47
C ILE A 11 5.88 8.30 11.75
N PHE A 12 6.06 8.05 10.45
CA PHE A 12 7.04 8.72 9.61
C PHE A 12 6.62 8.72 8.14
N VAL A 13 7.24 9.58 7.34
CA VAL A 13 7.01 9.73 5.90
C VAL A 13 8.29 9.38 5.15
N ILE A 14 8.19 8.57 4.10
CA ILE A 14 9.28 8.35 3.14
C ILE A 14 8.99 9.23 1.91
N HIS A 15 9.72 10.32 1.79
CA HIS A 15 9.60 11.24 0.67
C HIS A 15 10.21 10.64 -0.60
N ASP A 16 9.65 10.98 -1.76
CA ASP A 16 10.10 10.52 -3.09
C ASP A 16 10.23 8.99 -3.21
N PHE A 17 9.28 8.24 -2.62
CA PHE A 17 9.34 6.76 -2.63
C PHE A 17 9.14 6.18 -4.04
N LEU A 18 8.23 6.78 -4.81
CA LEU A 18 8.03 6.52 -6.24
C LEU A 18 8.35 7.79 -7.01
N SER A 19 8.92 7.65 -8.21
CA SER A 19 9.02 8.76 -9.16
C SER A 19 7.65 9.06 -9.80
N GLU A 20 7.54 10.22 -10.46
CA GLU A 20 6.33 10.56 -11.22
C GLU A 20 6.03 9.56 -12.34
N ASP A 21 7.07 9.03 -12.99
CA ASP A 21 6.92 8.03 -14.05
C ASP A 21 6.46 6.69 -13.49
N GLU A 22 7.03 6.24 -12.37
CA GLU A 22 6.57 5.02 -11.68
C GLU A 22 5.11 5.14 -11.23
N CYS A 23 4.72 6.32 -10.70
CA CYS A 23 3.32 6.60 -10.37
C CYS A 23 2.41 6.46 -11.59
N ARG A 24 2.82 7.01 -12.75
CA ARG A 24 2.04 6.91 -14.00
C ARG A 24 1.91 5.47 -14.47
N GLU A 25 3.01 4.72 -14.46
CA GLU A 25 3.02 3.31 -14.84
C GLU A 25 2.08 2.47 -13.96
N PHE A 26 2.07 2.70 -12.65
CA PHE A 26 1.15 1.99 -11.75
C PHE A 26 -0.32 2.36 -11.99
N ILE A 27 -0.61 3.63 -12.27
CA ILE A 27 -1.96 4.08 -12.63
C ILE A 27 -2.42 3.34 -13.90
N GLU A 28 -1.65 3.42 -14.98
CA GLU A 28 -1.99 2.77 -16.25
C GLU A 28 -2.12 1.24 -16.12
N MET A 29 -1.22 0.61 -15.37
CA MET A 29 -1.30 -0.82 -15.07
C MET A 29 -2.60 -1.16 -14.35
N SER A 30 -2.94 -0.41 -13.31
CA SER A 30 -4.15 -0.65 -12.52
C SER A 30 -5.42 -0.45 -13.33
N GLU A 31 -5.51 0.61 -14.14
CA GLU A 31 -6.66 0.85 -15.03
C GLU A 31 -6.81 -0.26 -16.08
N ARG A 32 -5.71 -0.79 -16.60
CA ARG A 32 -5.71 -1.90 -17.56
C ARG A 32 -6.22 -3.21 -16.95
N ILE A 33 -5.89 -3.49 -15.69
CA ILE A 33 -6.39 -4.66 -14.97
C ILE A 33 -7.90 -4.53 -14.73
N GLY A 34 -8.37 -3.31 -14.44
CA GLY A 34 -9.76 -3.03 -14.12
C GLY A 34 -10.07 -3.25 -12.64
N TYR A 35 -11.02 -2.49 -12.11
CA TYR A 35 -11.35 -2.48 -10.68
C TYR A 35 -12.66 -3.20 -10.37
N ASP A 36 -12.66 -3.89 -9.24
CA ASP A 36 -13.85 -4.55 -8.71
C ASP A 36 -14.41 -3.84 -7.47
N GLU A 37 -15.67 -4.14 -7.18
CA GLU A 37 -16.32 -3.72 -5.96
C GLU A 37 -15.61 -4.25 -4.71
N ALA A 38 -15.50 -3.38 -3.70
CA ALA A 38 -14.66 -3.63 -2.54
C ALA A 38 -15.49 -3.69 -1.25
N PRO A 39 -15.96 -4.88 -0.82
CA PRO A 39 -16.67 -5.01 0.44
C PRO A 39 -15.77 -4.71 1.63
N ILE A 40 -16.39 -4.37 2.76
CA ILE A 40 -15.73 -4.37 4.06
C ILE A 40 -15.93 -5.73 4.74
N THR A 41 -14.96 -6.15 5.55
CA THR A 41 -15.11 -7.36 6.38
C THR A 41 -15.83 -6.99 7.68
N THR A 42 -16.92 -7.69 7.98
CA THR A 42 -17.67 -7.54 9.24
C THR A 42 -17.75 -8.88 9.98
N SER A 43 -18.23 -8.87 11.22
CA SER A 43 -18.51 -10.10 11.99
C SER A 43 -19.53 -11.02 11.32
N PHE A 44 -20.33 -10.50 10.39
CA PHE A 44 -21.33 -11.26 9.62
C PHE A 44 -20.83 -11.62 8.21
N GLY A 45 -19.54 -11.43 7.94
CA GLY A 45 -18.94 -11.64 6.62
C GLY A 45 -18.78 -10.35 5.80
N PRO A 46 -18.40 -10.46 4.51
CA PRO A 46 -18.22 -9.32 3.63
C PRO A 46 -19.54 -8.58 3.38
N GLN A 47 -19.55 -7.27 3.54
CA GLN A 47 -20.71 -6.42 3.25
C GLN A 47 -20.32 -5.22 2.38
N MET A 48 -21.21 -4.88 1.44
CA MET A 48 -21.08 -3.64 0.67
C MET A 48 -21.60 -2.46 1.48
N ARG A 49 -20.70 -1.55 1.85
CA ARG A 49 -20.98 -0.37 2.67
C ARG A 49 -20.28 0.86 2.09
N LYS A 50 -20.91 1.47 1.08
CA LYS A 50 -20.37 2.63 0.36
C LYS A 50 -20.24 3.89 1.23
N ASP A 51 -20.93 3.93 2.37
CA ASP A 51 -20.79 4.95 3.41
C ASP A 51 -19.47 4.83 4.21
N VAL A 52 -18.84 3.64 4.19
CA VAL A 52 -17.56 3.36 4.85
C VAL A 52 -16.42 3.24 3.83
N ARG A 53 -16.67 2.54 2.73
CA ARG A 53 -15.70 2.28 1.66
C ARG A 53 -16.37 2.48 0.30
N ASN A 54 -16.14 3.63 -0.33
CA ASN A 54 -16.74 3.96 -1.61
C ASN A 54 -15.86 3.65 -2.83
N ASN A 55 -14.58 3.35 -2.63
CA ASN A 55 -13.65 3.02 -3.70
C ASN A 55 -13.82 1.59 -4.21
N THR A 56 -13.53 1.40 -5.50
CA THR A 56 -13.26 0.09 -6.09
C THR A 56 -11.81 -0.32 -5.79
N ARG A 57 -11.45 -1.58 -6.03
CA ARG A 57 -10.11 -2.11 -5.72
C ARG A 57 -9.60 -3.10 -6.77
N ILE A 58 -8.29 -3.33 -6.71
CA ILE A 58 -7.60 -4.42 -7.40
C ILE A 58 -6.82 -5.18 -6.35
N MET A 59 -6.82 -6.51 -6.45
CA MET A 59 -5.85 -7.36 -5.76
C MET A 59 -4.91 -7.89 -6.83
N HIS A 60 -3.67 -7.39 -6.82
CA HIS A 60 -2.64 -7.76 -7.77
C HIS A 60 -1.51 -8.45 -7.01
N ASP A 61 -1.54 -9.78 -7.00
CA ASP A 61 -0.56 -10.61 -6.31
C ASP A 61 0.65 -10.85 -7.23
N ASP A 62 1.60 -9.91 -7.22
CA ASP A 62 2.89 -10.01 -7.91
C ASP A 62 4.02 -10.00 -6.87
N SER A 63 4.63 -11.17 -6.67
CA SER A 63 5.69 -11.36 -5.67
C SER A 63 6.96 -10.57 -5.99
N ASP A 64 7.29 -10.39 -7.27
CA ASP A 64 8.52 -9.74 -7.69
C ASP A 64 8.40 -8.24 -7.52
N LEU A 65 7.26 -7.67 -7.93
CA LEU A 65 6.91 -6.28 -7.65
C LEU A 65 6.88 -6.01 -6.14
N ALA A 66 6.24 -6.88 -5.36
CA ALA A 66 6.16 -6.74 -3.91
C ALA A 66 7.56 -6.76 -3.28
N MET A 67 8.43 -7.68 -3.69
CA MET A 67 9.81 -7.76 -3.19
C MET A 67 10.60 -6.48 -3.52
N ARG A 68 10.52 -5.97 -4.76
CA ARG A 68 11.21 -4.73 -5.15
C ARG A 68 10.78 -3.52 -4.32
N LEU A 69 9.48 -3.36 -4.08
CA LEU A 69 8.97 -2.26 -3.25
C LEU A 69 9.38 -2.44 -1.79
N TYR A 70 9.38 -3.67 -1.29
CA TYR A 70 9.83 -3.98 0.07
C TYR A 70 11.32 -3.66 0.25
N GLU A 71 12.19 -4.15 -0.62
CA GLU A 71 13.65 -3.89 -0.56
C GLU A 71 13.96 -2.39 -0.60
N ARG A 72 13.21 -1.63 -1.41
CA ARG A 72 13.30 -0.16 -1.46
C ARG A 72 12.92 0.50 -0.14
N ALA A 73 11.86 0.01 0.52
CA ALA A 73 11.38 0.56 1.79
C ALA A 73 12.24 0.12 2.99
N ASN A 74 12.81 -1.09 2.95
CA ASN A 74 13.45 -1.77 4.07
C ASN A 74 14.47 -0.92 4.87
N PRO A 75 15.36 -0.12 4.24
CA PRO A 75 16.30 0.73 4.97
C PRO A 75 15.64 1.80 5.88
N PHE A 76 14.36 2.11 5.64
CA PHE A 76 13.60 3.13 6.37
C PHE A 76 12.59 2.54 7.36
N LEU A 77 12.34 1.22 7.29
CA LEU A 77 11.39 0.55 8.17
C LEU A 77 11.96 0.40 9.58
N VAL A 78 11.06 0.38 10.57
CA VAL A 78 11.47 0.31 11.98
C VAL A 78 11.92 -1.12 12.30
N PRO A 79 13.14 -1.33 12.84
CA PRO A 79 13.64 -2.67 13.12
C PRO A 79 12.72 -3.49 14.03
N SER A 80 12.04 -2.85 14.98
CA SER A 80 11.12 -3.51 15.91
C SER A 80 9.89 -4.13 15.23
N TRP A 81 9.56 -3.75 13.99
CA TRP A 81 8.44 -4.34 13.25
C TRP A 81 8.73 -5.79 12.85
N PHE A 82 9.99 -6.15 12.66
CA PHE A 82 10.40 -7.49 12.24
C PHE A 82 10.47 -8.50 13.40
N TYR A 83 10.36 -8.03 14.64
CA TYR A 83 10.48 -8.85 15.84
C TYR A 83 9.19 -8.97 16.64
N ARG A 84 8.08 -8.39 16.15
CA ARG A 84 6.75 -8.62 16.73
C ARG A 84 6.31 -10.04 16.36
N LYS A 85 6.42 -10.96 17.32
CA LYS A 85 5.78 -12.27 17.29
C LYS A 85 4.26 -12.13 17.37
#